data_AF-A0A1V0M417-F1
#
_entry.id   AF-A0A1V0M417-F1
#
_cell.length_a   1.000
_cell.length_b   1.000
_cell.length_c   1.000
_cell.angle_alpha   90.00
_cell.angle_beta   90.00
_cell.angle_gamma   90.00
#
_symmetry.space_group_name_H-M   'P 1'
#
loop_
_entity.id
_entity.type
_entity.pdbx_description
1 polymer ?
#
loop_
_entity_poly.entity_id
_entity_poly.type
_entity_poly.pdbx_seq_one_letter_code
_entity_poly.pdbx_strand_id
1 'polypeptide(L)'
;MQPLVICTLDGVLSDNTDRLHLMKDGSVIEYHERHSRDEAIISSIRMLKGFQRTGCDIVIVDDRPIEYQEETEAWLKEYGVFFDYLYLPKPKEAGRAFKMKAIREHLKENGGQILAVICHERQDEHDFRNHPHRPVVYSVSRGAV
;
A
#
# COMPACT_ATOMS: atom_id res chain seq x y z
N MET A 1 -4.48 -22.08 2.23
CA MET A 1 -4.47 -20.61 2.25
C MET A 1 -3.05 -20.17 2.41
N GLN A 2 -2.56 -19.32 1.51
CA GLN A 2 -1.23 -18.75 1.60
C GLN A 2 -1.23 -17.63 2.66
N PRO A 3 -0.09 -17.38 3.34
CA PRO A 3 0.03 -16.23 4.24
C PRO A 3 -0.05 -14.93 3.43
N LEU A 4 -0.66 -13.90 4.02
CA LEU A 4 -0.82 -12.59 3.39
C LEU A 4 0.26 -11.63 3.85
N VAL A 5 0.76 -10.83 2.92
CA VAL A 5 1.54 -9.63 3.21
C VAL A 5 0.77 -8.42 2.71
N ILE A 6 0.46 -7.50 3.62
CA ILE A 6 -0.19 -6.25 3.28
C ILE A 6 0.89 -5.21 2.98
N CYS A 7 0.72 -4.46 1.90
CA CYS A 7 1.65 -3.41 1.52
C CYS A 7 0.87 -2.14 1.16
N THR A 8 1.19 -1.01 1.78
CA THR A 8 0.75 0.28 1.26
C THR A 8 1.65 0.70 0.09
N LEU A 9 1.23 1.71 -0.68
CA LEU A 9 1.88 2.09 -1.92
C LEU A 9 2.65 3.40 -1.77
N ASP A 10 1.93 4.48 -1.47
CA ASP A 10 2.52 5.83 -1.35
C ASP A 10 3.41 5.91 -0.09
N GLY A 11 4.66 6.35 -0.27
CA GLY A 11 5.67 6.42 0.79
C GLY A 11 6.31 5.07 1.16
N VAL A 12 5.89 3.96 0.53
CA VAL A 12 6.42 2.61 0.78
C VAL A 12 7.06 2.02 -0.46
N LEU A 13 6.29 1.85 -1.54
CA LEU A 13 6.79 1.40 -2.83
C LEU A 13 7.05 2.58 -3.76
N SER A 14 6.15 3.58 -3.71
CA SER A 14 6.17 4.80 -4.53
C SER A 14 6.70 5.96 -3.70
N ASP A 15 7.76 6.63 -4.17
CA ASP A 15 8.23 7.87 -3.55
C ASP A 15 7.36 9.05 -3.97
N ASN A 16 6.43 9.42 -3.10
CA ASN A 16 5.50 10.52 -3.29
C ASN A 16 6.03 11.89 -2.81
N THR A 17 7.31 12.02 -2.44
CA THR A 17 7.84 13.25 -1.81
C THR A 17 7.61 14.48 -2.67
N ASP A 18 7.87 14.33 -3.96
CA ASP A 18 7.79 15.42 -4.92
C ASP A 18 6.37 15.94 -5.10
N ARG A 19 5.35 15.22 -4.63
CA ARG A 19 3.95 15.62 -4.69
C ARG A 19 3.33 15.90 -3.33
N LEU A 20 3.98 15.58 -2.20
CA LEU A 20 3.44 15.85 -0.85
C LEU A 20 3.06 17.32 -0.61
N HIS A 21 3.72 18.26 -1.28
CA HIS A 21 3.37 19.69 -1.19
C HIS A 21 1.95 19.99 -1.72
N LEU A 22 1.49 19.26 -2.74
CA LEU A 22 0.16 19.44 -3.34
C LEU A 22 -0.97 19.12 -2.37
N MET A 23 -0.74 18.19 -1.43
CA MET A 23 -1.70 17.90 -0.36
C MET A 23 -1.85 19.08 0.61
N LYS A 24 -0.78 19.85 0.84
CA LYS A 24 -0.82 21.05 1.69
C LYS A 24 -1.53 22.21 1.00
N ASP A 25 -1.39 22.30 -0.32
CA ASP A 25 -1.97 23.36 -1.14
C ASP A 25 -3.45 23.07 -1.52
N GLY A 26 -3.97 21.88 -1.16
CA GLY A 26 -5.34 21.45 -1.45
C GLY A 26 -5.53 20.88 -2.87
N SER A 27 -4.46 20.76 -3.66
CA SER A 27 -4.44 20.21 -5.01
C SER A 27 -4.46 18.68 -5.02
N VAL A 28 -5.47 18.07 -4.38
CA VAL A 28 -5.58 16.61 -4.20
C VAL A 28 -5.68 15.85 -5.53
N ILE A 29 -6.40 16.40 -6.51
CA ILE A 29 -6.51 15.79 -7.85
C ILE A 29 -5.12 15.70 -8.49
N GLU A 30 -4.39 16.81 -8.50
CA GLU A 30 -3.04 16.89 -9.06
C GLU A 30 -2.04 16.01 -8.30
N TYR A 31 -2.21 15.86 -6.98
CA TYR A 31 -1.44 14.91 -6.17
C TYR A 31 -1.58 13.49 -6.71
N HIS A 32 -2.79 13.05 -7.07
CA HIS A 32 -2.97 11.71 -7.61
C HIS A 32 -2.52 11.61 -9.07
N GLU A 33 -2.85 12.58 -9.94
CA GLU A 33 -2.44 12.56 -11.36
C GLU A 33 -0.92 12.42 -11.57
N ARG A 34 -0.12 12.97 -10.65
CA ARG A 34 1.34 12.93 -10.74
C ARG A 34 1.97 11.64 -10.25
N HIS A 35 1.22 10.68 -9.68
CA HIS A 35 1.77 9.47 -9.09
C HIS A 35 2.58 8.62 -10.09
N SER A 36 2.27 8.69 -11.38
CA SER A 36 2.94 7.94 -12.44
C SER A 36 4.41 8.35 -12.62
N ARG A 37 4.79 9.51 -12.07
CA ARG A 37 6.15 10.07 -12.13
C ARG A 37 6.98 9.75 -10.89
N ASP A 38 6.38 9.11 -9.89
CA ASP A 38 7.09 8.77 -8.66
C ASP A 38 8.23 7.79 -8.94
N GLU A 39 9.36 8.00 -8.27
CA GLU A 39 10.43 7.02 -8.24
C GLU A 39 10.05 5.83 -7.36
N ALA A 40 10.60 4.66 -7.69
CA ALA A 40 10.42 3.46 -6.89
C ALA A 40 11.37 3.40 -5.68
N ILE A 41 10.83 3.09 -4.51
CA ILE A 41 11.61 2.75 -3.31
C ILE A 41 12.08 1.29 -3.44
N ILE A 42 13.25 1.11 -4.06
CA ILE A 42 13.78 -0.20 -4.46
C ILE A 42 13.96 -1.18 -3.28
N SER A 43 14.28 -0.68 -2.09
CA SER A 43 14.43 -1.52 -0.88
C SER A 43 13.11 -2.21 -0.50
N SER A 44 12.01 -1.46 -0.47
CA SER A 44 10.67 -1.98 -0.17
C SER A 44 10.21 -2.97 -1.25
N ILE A 45 10.45 -2.66 -2.53
CA ILE A 45 10.13 -3.58 -3.64
C ILE A 45 10.89 -4.90 -3.49
N ARG A 46 12.19 -4.86 -3.15
CA ARG A 46 13.00 -6.07 -2.93
C ARG A 46 12.50 -6.88 -1.73
N MET A 47 12.07 -6.20 -0.67
CA MET A 47 11.47 -6.84 0.49
C MET A 47 10.16 -7.56 0.13
N LEU A 48 9.27 -6.90 -0.61
CA LEU A 48 8.01 -7.48 -1.07
C LEU A 48 8.23 -8.70 -1.97
N LYS A 49 9.20 -8.62 -2.91
CA LYS A 49 9.64 -9.75 -3.74
C LYS A 49 10.17 -10.92 -2.90
N GLY A 50 10.81 -10.65 -1.77
CA GLY A 50 11.24 -11.66 -0.81
C GLY A 50 10.06 -12.47 -0.28
N PHE A 51 9.01 -11.81 0.19
CA PHE A 51 7.79 -12.47 0.67
C PHE A 51 7.08 -13.26 -0.43
N GLN A 52 6.95 -12.68 -1.61
CA GLN A 52 6.32 -13.37 -2.75
C GLN A 52 7.06 -14.68 -3.09
N ARG A 53 8.39 -14.68 -3.08
CA ARG A 53 9.20 -15.90 -3.31
C ARG A 53 9.03 -16.97 -2.23
N THR A 54 8.57 -16.60 -1.04
CA THR A 54 8.24 -17.54 0.03
C THR A 54 6.81 -18.09 -0.04
N GLY A 55 6.07 -17.74 -1.10
CA GLY A 55 4.70 -18.21 -1.31
C GLY A 55 3.64 -17.40 -0.55
N CYS A 56 3.95 -16.17 -0.14
CA CYS A 56 2.96 -15.25 0.41
C CYS A 56 2.16 -14.59 -0.72
N ASP A 57 0.86 -14.41 -0.49
CA ASP A 57 0.03 -13.57 -1.35
C ASP A 57 0.23 -12.11 -0.93
N ILE A 58 0.38 -11.25 -1.92
CA ILE A 58 0.62 -9.83 -1.76
C ILE A 58 -0.68 -9.06 -1.96
N VAL A 59 -1.12 -8.37 -0.90
CA VAL A 59 -2.29 -7.50 -0.93
C VAL A 59 -1.82 -6.05 -0.84
N ILE A 60 -2.00 -5.30 -1.92
CA ILE A 60 -1.76 -3.86 -1.93
C ILE A 60 -3.04 -3.14 -1.54
N VAL A 61 -2.94 -2.22 -0.58
CA VAL A 61 -4.06 -1.38 -0.15
C VAL A 61 -3.56 0.05 0.09
N ASP A 62 -4.16 1.02 -0.58
CA ASP A 62 -3.68 2.40 -0.56
C ASP A 62 -4.83 3.41 -0.67
N ASP A 63 -4.53 4.70 -0.45
CA ASP A 63 -5.51 5.78 -0.48
C ASP A 63 -5.64 6.43 -1.87
N ARG A 64 -4.88 5.97 -2.88
CA ARG A 64 -5.10 6.38 -4.28
C ARG A 64 -6.54 6.07 -4.72
N PRO A 65 -7.28 7.03 -5.28
CA PRO A 65 -8.64 6.78 -5.76
C PRO A 65 -8.68 5.69 -6.83
N ILE A 66 -9.76 4.91 -6.85
CA ILE A 66 -9.99 3.81 -7.82
C ILE A 66 -9.95 4.29 -9.28
N GLU A 67 -10.21 5.58 -9.53
CA GLU A 67 -10.10 6.20 -10.84
C GLU A 67 -8.70 6.09 -11.45
N TYR A 68 -7.67 5.94 -10.62
CA TYR A 68 -6.26 5.79 -11.03
C TYR A 68 -5.77 4.34 -10.99
N GLN A 69 -6.70 3.36 -11.00
CA GLN A 69 -6.33 1.96 -10.90
C GLN A 69 -5.45 1.52 -12.07
N GLU A 70 -5.84 1.84 -13.31
CA GLU A 70 -5.09 1.40 -14.50
C GLU A 70 -3.66 1.98 -14.51
N GLU A 71 -3.51 3.26 -14.17
CA GLU A 71 -2.21 3.92 -14.07
C GLU A 71 -1.38 3.35 -12.91
N THR A 72 -2.02 3.02 -11.79
CA THR A 72 -1.35 2.40 -10.64
C THR A 72 -0.84 1.01 -10.98
N GLU A 73 -1.65 0.19 -11.66
CA GLU A 73 -1.26 -1.13 -12.14
C GLU A 73 -0.13 -1.05 -13.18
N ALA A 74 -0.19 -0.07 -14.09
CA ALA A 74 0.86 0.18 -15.07
C ALA A 74 2.19 0.54 -14.39
N TRP A 75 2.17 1.45 -13.42
CA TRP A 75 3.35 1.83 -12.63
C TRP A 75 3.91 0.62 -11.85
N LEU A 76 3.07 -0.16 -11.18
CA LEU A 76 3.48 -1.37 -10.46
C LEU A 76 4.16 -2.36 -11.40
N LYS A 77 3.58 -2.58 -12.58
CA LYS A 77 4.14 -3.47 -13.61
C LYS A 77 5.49 -2.97 -14.15
N GLU A 78 5.62 -1.66 -14.38
CA GLU A 78 6.87 -1.04 -14.85
C GLU A 78 8.03 -1.32 -13.90
N TYR A 79 7.81 -1.19 -12.59
CA TYR A 79 8.81 -1.49 -11.56
C TYR A 79 8.88 -2.97 -11.16
N GLY A 80 8.15 -3.82 -11.89
CA GLY A 80 8.12 -5.28 -11.70
C GLY A 80 7.62 -5.69 -10.32
N VAL A 81 6.64 -4.96 -9.78
CA VAL A 81 5.89 -5.34 -8.58
C VAL A 81 4.72 -6.22 -9.01
N PHE A 82 4.70 -7.45 -8.50
CA PHE A 82 3.58 -8.36 -8.68
C PHE A 82 2.76 -8.39 -7.40
N PHE A 83 1.45 -8.43 -7.54
CA PHE A 83 0.50 -8.48 -6.44
C PHE A 83 -0.66 -9.40 -6.81
N ASP A 84 -1.31 -9.96 -5.80
CA ASP A 84 -2.46 -10.84 -5.96
C ASP A 84 -3.77 -10.05 -5.84
N TYR A 85 -3.77 -9.00 -5.02
CA TYR A 85 -4.92 -8.13 -4.80
C TYR A 85 -4.51 -6.66 -4.71
N LEU A 86 -5.30 -5.77 -5.33
CA LEU A 86 -5.16 -4.32 -5.24
C LEU A 86 -6.49 -3.72 -4.80
N TYR A 87 -6.49 -3.02 -3.67
CA TYR A 87 -7.66 -2.37 -3.11
C TYR A 87 -7.44 -0.86 -3.04
N LEU A 88 -8.24 -0.13 -3.81
CA LEU A 88 -8.25 1.33 -3.88
C LEU A 88 -9.65 1.87 -3.54
N PRO A 89 -9.77 2.99 -2.80
CA PRO A 89 -11.06 3.53 -2.40
C PRO A 89 -11.82 4.15 -3.58
N LYS A 90 -13.14 3.94 -3.61
CA LYS A 90 -14.05 4.86 -4.32
C LYS A 90 -14.06 6.22 -3.62
N PRO A 91 -14.37 7.34 -4.31
CA PRO A 91 -14.36 8.67 -3.70
C PRO A 91 -15.16 8.81 -2.40
N LYS A 92 -16.28 8.08 -2.27
CA LYS A 92 -17.15 8.09 -1.08
C LYS A 92 -16.66 7.19 0.06
N GLU A 93 -15.70 6.31 -0.23
CA GLU A 93 -15.11 5.35 0.71
C GLU A 93 -13.71 5.76 1.12
N ALA A 94 -13.12 6.76 0.44
CA ALA A 94 -11.83 7.33 0.77
C ALA A 94 -11.81 7.87 2.20
N GLY A 95 -10.69 7.65 2.89
CA GLY A 95 -10.46 8.12 4.24
C GLY A 95 -9.97 7.04 5.19
N ARG A 96 -9.76 7.46 6.44
CA ARG A 96 -8.99 6.72 7.46
C ARG A 96 -9.39 5.25 7.68
N ALA A 97 -10.65 4.89 7.43
CA ALA A 97 -11.14 3.54 7.71
C ALA A 97 -11.04 2.58 6.50
N PHE A 98 -10.72 3.09 5.31
CA PHE A 98 -10.76 2.31 4.08
C PHE A 98 -9.85 1.08 4.15
N LYS A 99 -8.56 1.27 4.42
CA LYS A 99 -7.56 0.19 4.40
C LYS A 99 -7.98 -0.97 5.32
N MET A 100 -8.36 -0.68 6.57
CA MET A 100 -8.80 -1.70 7.52
C MET A 100 -10.14 -2.35 7.15
N LYS A 101 -11.06 -1.61 6.51
CA LYS A 101 -12.31 -2.18 5.98
C LYS A 101 -12.00 -3.15 4.84
N ALA A 102 -11.20 -2.74 3.86
CA ALA A 102 -10.81 -3.56 2.70
C ALA A 102 -10.11 -4.85 3.15
N ILE A 103 -9.17 -4.76 4.10
CA ILE A 103 -8.51 -5.95 4.65
C ILE A 103 -9.49 -6.87 5.39
N ARG A 104 -10.43 -6.32 6.17
CA ARG A 104 -11.45 -7.14 6.85
C ARG A 104 -12.36 -7.87 5.85
N GLU A 105 -12.77 -7.19 4.79
CA GLU A 105 -13.61 -7.76 3.73
C GLU A 105 -12.85 -8.85 2.97
N HIS A 106 -11.59 -8.58 2.59
CA HIS A 106 -10.71 -9.57 1.98
C HIS A 106 -10.58 -10.84 2.84
N LEU A 107 -10.30 -10.69 4.14
CA LEU A 107 -10.18 -11.83 5.06
C LEU A 107 -11.48 -12.61 5.22
N LYS A 108 -12.64 -11.94 5.14
CA LYS A 108 -13.94 -12.60 5.22
C LYS A 108 -14.24 -13.44 3.97
N GLU A 109 -13.83 -12.95 2.81
CA GLU A 109 -14.13 -13.57 1.50
C GLU A 109 -13.10 -14.64 1.12
N ASN A 110 -11.82 -14.37 1.32
CA ASN A 110 -10.71 -15.20 0.84
C ASN A 110 -10.00 -15.96 1.98
N GLY A 111 -10.22 -15.56 3.23
CA GLY A 111 -9.46 -16.06 4.38
C GLY A 111 -8.01 -15.56 4.38
N GLY A 112 -7.11 -16.35 4.96
CA GLY A 112 -5.69 -16.04 5.04
C GLY A 112 -5.24 -15.51 6.41
N GLN A 113 -3.97 -15.70 6.70
CA GLN A 113 -3.33 -15.16 7.91
C GLN A 113 -2.39 -14.03 7.49
N ILE A 114 -2.56 -12.84 8.09
CA ILE A 114 -1.65 -11.73 7.83
C ILE A 114 -0.35 -11.98 8.58
N LEU A 115 0.72 -12.22 7.85
CA LEU A 115 2.06 -12.48 8.37
C LEU A 115 2.80 -11.17 8.64
N ALA A 116 2.75 -10.26 7.67
CA ALA A 116 3.49 -9.01 7.70
C ALA A 116 2.69 -7.87 7.08
N VAL A 117 3.02 -6.66 7.50
CA VAL A 117 2.52 -5.42 6.93
C VAL A 117 3.71 -4.50 6.67
N ILE A 118 3.76 -3.90 5.49
CA ILE A 118 4.74 -2.88 5.11
C ILE A 118 3.96 -1.58 4.90
N CYS A 119 4.17 -0.59 5.77
CA CYS A 119 3.47 0.69 5.75
C CYS A 119 4.41 1.84 6.12
N HIS A 120 3.98 3.07 5.83
CA HIS A 120 4.70 4.30 6.20
C HIS A 120 3.93 5.13 7.24
N GLU A 121 2.60 5.14 7.18
CA GLU A 121 1.81 6.00 8.03
C GLU A 121 1.69 5.45 9.46
N ARG A 122 1.90 6.32 10.46
CA ARG A 122 1.78 5.97 11.88
C ARG A 122 0.42 5.36 12.24
N GLN A 123 -0.62 5.77 11.53
CA GLN A 123 -1.97 5.25 11.74
C GLN A 123 -2.08 3.81 11.27
N ASP A 124 -1.59 3.50 10.06
CA ASP A 124 -1.53 2.14 9.55
C ASP A 124 -0.71 1.25 10.49
N GLU A 125 0.44 1.74 10.96
CA GLU A 125 1.23 1.01 11.96
C GLU A 125 0.43 0.69 13.22
N HIS A 126 -0.28 1.68 13.76
CA HIS A 126 -1.09 1.50 14.96
C HIS A 126 -2.20 0.47 14.73
N ASP A 127 -2.94 0.60 13.63
CA ASP A 127 -4.08 -0.27 13.34
C ASP A 127 -3.65 -1.72 13.11
N PHE A 128 -2.57 -1.93 12.35
CA PHE A 128 -2.07 -3.27 12.06
C PHE A 128 -1.35 -3.92 13.25
N ARG A 129 -0.66 -3.16 14.12
CA ARG A 129 -0.12 -3.70 15.38
C ARG A 129 -1.21 -4.20 16.33
N ASN A 130 -2.39 -3.59 16.28
CA ASN A 130 -3.54 -3.99 17.09
C ASN A 130 -4.47 -5.00 16.37
N HIS A 131 -4.11 -5.44 15.16
CA HIS A 131 -4.90 -6.42 14.42
C HIS A 131 -4.85 -7.81 15.10
N PRO A 132 -5.96 -8.59 15.12
CA PRO A 132 -6.01 -9.91 15.78
C PRO A 132 -4.95 -10.91 15.33
N HIS A 133 -4.50 -10.84 14.06
CA HIS A 133 -3.43 -11.69 13.53
C HIS A 133 -2.03 -11.34 14.07
N ARG A 134 -1.85 -10.18 14.70
CA ARG A 134 -0.57 -9.67 15.22
C ARG A 134 0.58 -9.79 14.21
N PRO A 135 0.43 -9.21 13.00
CA PRO A 135 1.45 -9.30 11.97
C PRO A 135 2.74 -8.57 12.39
N VAL A 136 3.85 -8.94 11.77
CA VAL A 136 5.08 -8.14 11.86
C VAL A 136 4.89 -6.87 11.05
N VAL A 137 4.94 -5.71 11.72
CA VAL A 137 4.76 -4.40 11.08
C VAL A 137 6.13 -3.78 10.78
N TYR A 138 6.42 -3.60 9.49
CA TYR A 138 7.60 -2.93 8.97
C TYR A 138 7.23 -1.50 8.62
N SER A 139 7.65 -0.56 9.47
CA SER A 139 7.52 0.87 9.19
C SER A 139 8.67 1.31 8.29
N VAL A 140 8.32 1.73 7.08
CA VAL A 140 9.28 2.37 6.18
C VAL A 140 9.45 3.80 6.67
N SER A 141 10.57 4.07 7.33
CA SER A 141 10.97 5.43 7.68
C SER A 141 12.06 5.90 6.73
N ARG A 142 11.96 7.13 6.27
CA ARG A 142 13.06 7.77 5.55
C ARG A 142 14.14 8.10 6.57
N GLY A 143 15.34 7.56 6.40
CA GLY A 143 16.51 8.12 7.08
C GLY A 143 16.64 9.58 6.67
N ALA A 144 16.89 10.48 7.62
CA ALA A 144 17.27 11.85 7.27
C ALA A 144 18.52 11.76 6.39
N VAL A 145 18.42 12.20 5.14
CA VAL A 145 19.57 12.46 4.28
C VAL A 145 20.07 13.86 4.62
#